data_AF-A0A6A0A4K4-F1
#
_entry.id   AF-A0A6A0A4K4-F1
#
_cell.length_a   1.000
_cell.length_b   1.000
_cell.length_c   1.000
_cell.angle_alpha   90.00
_cell.angle_beta   90.00
_cell.angle_gamma   90.00
#
_symmetry.space_group_name_H-M   'P 1'
#
loop_
_entity.id
_entity.type
_entity.pdbx_description
1 polymer ?
#
loop_
_entity_poly.entity_id
_entity_poly.type
_entity_poly.pdbx_seq_one_letter_code
_entity_poly.pdbx_strand_id
1 'polypeptide(L)'
;ASRAWTAEENRHGDVMNKYIYLTGRVNLRAIEVTIQNLIGSGMDPKTENNPYLGFVYTSFQERATKISHGNTARHALEHGDDVLAKICGLIAADEGRHEQAYTKIIDGVLERDPNGAVLAFADMMRKQIVMPAHLMDDGEHEARNKRNLFTDFSSVAERTGTYTAFDYADIMQHLINRWRIAERQV
;
A
#
# COMPACT_ATOMS: atom_id res chain seq x y z
N ALA A 1 -10.78 -8.24 -14.35
CA ALA A 1 -10.35 -7.32 -13.28
C ALA A 1 -8.83 -7.18 -13.27
N SER A 2 -8.06 -8.24 -12.98
CA SER A 2 -6.62 -8.15 -12.72
C SER A 2 -5.77 -7.49 -13.82
N ARG A 3 -5.98 -7.83 -15.10
CA ARG A 3 -5.18 -7.22 -16.20
C ARG A 3 -5.37 -5.72 -16.36
N ALA A 4 -6.59 -5.22 -16.17
CA ALA A 4 -6.89 -3.80 -16.32
C ALA A 4 -6.33 -3.01 -15.14
N TRP A 5 -6.47 -3.54 -13.93
CA TRP A 5 -5.82 -2.99 -12.73
C TRP A 5 -4.31 -2.88 -12.93
N THR A 6 -3.63 -3.95 -13.37
CA THR A 6 -2.17 -3.92 -13.62
C THR A 6 -1.77 -2.86 -14.66
N ALA A 7 -2.60 -2.63 -15.69
CA ALA A 7 -2.34 -1.58 -16.66
C ALA A 7 -2.54 -0.17 -16.09
N GLU A 8 -3.50 0.01 -15.17
CA GLU A 8 -3.68 1.26 -14.43
C GLU A 8 -2.47 1.54 -13.51
N GLU A 9 -2.06 0.54 -12.73
CA GLU A 9 -0.92 0.57 -11.79
C GLU A 9 0.42 0.90 -12.43
N ASN A 10 0.69 0.35 -13.63
CA ASN A 10 1.94 0.59 -14.32
C ASN A 10 2.23 2.09 -14.50
N ARG A 11 1.17 2.89 -14.72
CA ARG A 11 1.31 4.34 -14.92
C ARG A 11 1.79 5.06 -13.66
N HIS A 12 1.51 4.54 -12.47
CA HIS A 12 1.93 5.15 -11.21
C HIS A 12 3.46 5.07 -11.06
N GLY A 13 4.03 3.90 -11.31
CA GLY A 13 5.49 3.72 -11.34
C GLY A 13 6.16 4.58 -12.41
N ASP A 14 5.61 4.60 -13.63
CA ASP A 14 6.15 5.36 -14.76
C ASP A 14 6.23 6.87 -14.49
N VAL A 15 5.15 7.46 -13.95
CA VAL A 15 5.10 8.91 -13.69
C VAL A 15 6.01 9.29 -12.53
N MET A 16 6.04 8.50 -11.46
CA MET A 16 6.89 8.74 -10.30
C MET A 16 8.37 8.61 -10.69
N ASN A 17 8.74 7.58 -11.45
CA ASN A 17 10.11 7.36 -11.92
C ASN A 17 10.61 8.55 -12.78
N LYS A 18 9.83 8.98 -13.77
CA LYS A 18 10.20 10.12 -14.62
C LYS A 18 10.27 11.43 -13.84
N TYR A 19 9.35 11.66 -12.90
CA TYR A 19 9.39 12.83 -12.04
C TYR A 19 10.69 12.86 -11.22
N ILE A 20 11.00 11.79 -10.46
CA ILE A 20 12.21 11.75 -9.62
C ILE A 20 13.49 11.82 -10.46
N TYR A 21 13.51 11.22 -11.66
CA TYR A 21 14.61 11.33 -12.62
C TYR A 21 14.91 12.79 -12.96
N LEU A 22 13.86 13.53 -13.34
CA LEU A 22 14.00 14.92 -13.78
C LEU A 22 14.34 15.88 -12.64
N THR A 23 14.02 15.55 -11.39
CA THR A 23 14.34 16.42 -10.25
C THR A 23 15.84 16.56 -10.00
N GLY A 24 16.65 15.56 -10.37
CA GLY A 24 18.08 15.50 -10.03
C GLY A 24 18.37 15.43 -8.52
N ARG A 25 17.36 15.15 -7.68
CA ARG A 25 17.48 15.16 -6.20
C ARG A 25 17.89 13.82 -5.59
N VAL A 26 17.84 12.73 -6.36
CA VAL A 26 18.04 11.36 -5.87
C VAL A 26 19.10 10.62 -6.67
N ASN A 27 19.73 9.63 -6.05
CA ASN A 27 20.62 8.70 -6.74
C ASN A 27 19.80 7.62 -7.44
N LEU A 28 19.51 7.81 -8.73
CA LEU A 28 18.72 6.87 -9.51
C LEU A 28 19.32 5.47 -9.58
N ARG A 29 20.65 5.35 -9.64
CA ARG A 29 21.29 4.04 -9.67
C ARG A 29 20.93 3.22 -8.42
N ALA A 30 20.92 3.85 -7.25
CA ALA A 30 20.54 3.18 -6.01
C ALA A 30 19.05 2.76 -6.04
N ILE A 31 18.17 3.61 -6.57
CA ILE A 31 16.75 3.31 -6.72
C ILE A 31 16.54 2.14 -7.70
N GLU A 32 17.19 2.13 -8.85
CA GLU A 32 17.08 1.07 -9.86
C GLU A 32 17.59 -0.27 -9.33
N VAL A 33 18.72 -0.28 -8.61
CA VAL A 33 19.22 -1.48 -7.91
C VAL A 33 18.19 -1.97 -6.89
N THR A 34 17.62 -1.06 -6.10
CA THR A 34 16.60 -1.41 -5.09
C THR A 34 15.36 -2.03 -5.74
N ILE A 35 14.90 -1.48 -6.87
CA ILE A 35 13.76 -2.02 -7.63
C ILE A 35 14.10 -3.42 -8.16
N GLN A 36 15.29 -3.59 -8.75
CA GLN A 36 15.72 -4.89 -9.27
C GLN A 36 15.76 -5.95 -8.16
N ASN A 37 16.34 -5.62 -7.01
CA ASN A 37 16.39 -6.51 -5.85
C ASN A 37 14.98 -6.83 -5.34
N LEU A 38 14.12 -5.83 -5.16
CA LEU A 38 12.76 -6.03 -4.65
C LEU A 38 11.93 -6.94 -5.56
N ILE A 39 12.01 -6.76 -6.88
CA ILE A 39 11.33 -7.64 -7.85
C ILE A 39 11.89 -9.07 -7.75
N GLY A 40 13.22 -9.22 -7.63
CA GLY A 40 13.87 -10.53 -7.49
C GLY A 40 13.52 -11.24 -6.18
N SER A 41 13.36 -10.49 -5.09
CA SER A 41 12.95 -11.01 -3.78
C SER A 41 11.48 -11.40 -3.72
N GLY A 42 10.63 -10.72 -4.50
CA GLY A 42 9.18 -10.89 -4.44
C GLY A 42 8.60 -10.46 -3.09
N MET A 43 7.45 -11.04 -2.74
CA MET A 43 6.79 -10.80 -1.46
C MET A 43 5.94 -12.01 -1.06
N ASP A 44 5.77 -12.22 0.25
CA ASP A 44 4.80 -13.15 0.80
C ASP A 44 3.74 -12.39 1.61
N PRO A 45 2.53 -12.16 1.04
CA PRO A 45 1.44 -11.50 1.75
C PRO A 45 0.71 -12.44 2.74
N LYS A 46 1.11 -13.71 2.85
CA LYS A 46 0.51 -14.74 3.71
C LYS A 46 -0.98 -15.00 3.41
N THR A 47 -1.36 -14.85 2.15
CA THR A 47 -2.73 -15.04 1.64
C THR A 47 -3.03 -16.47 1.21
N GLU A 48 -2.03 -17.37 1.21
CA GLU A 48 -2.22 -18.83 1.07
C GLU A 48 -2.97 -19.28 -0.19
N ASN A 49 -2.88 -18.52 -1.29
CA ASN A 49 -3.70 -18.70 -2.49
C ASN A 49 -5.22 -18.66 -2.22
N ASN A 50 -5.62 -18.15 -1.06
CA ASN A 50 -7.01 -17.99 -0.65
C ASN A 50 -7.51 -16.62 -1.12
N PRO A 51 -8.51 -16.57 -2.03
CA PRO A 51 -9.02 -15.30 -2.56
C PRO A 51 -9.65 -14.42 -1.47
N TYR A 52 -10.16 -14.98 -0.37
CA TYR A 52 -10.77 -14.17 0.69
C TYR A 52 -9.68 -13.39 1.43
N LEU A 53 -8.59 -14.06 1.79
CA LEU A 53 -7.41 -13.42 2.38
C LEU A 53 -6.82 -12.40 1.41
N GLY A 54 -6.72 -12.75 0.13
CA GLY A 54 -6.24 -11.88 -0.94
C GLY A 54 -7.04 -10.59 -1.06
N PHE A 55 -8.37 -10.66 -1.12
CA PHE A 55 -9.21 -9.46 -1.28
C PHE A 55 -9.33 -8.62 -0.01
N VAL A 56 -9.20 -9.21 1.18
CA VAL A 56 -9.03 -8.44 2.43
C VAL A 56 -7.70 -7.69 2.40
N TYR A 57 -6.61 -8.38 2.03
CA TYR A 57 -5.28 -7.79 1.91
C TYR A 57 -5.26 -6.61 0.93
N THR A 58 -5.79 -6.79 -0.29
CA THR A 58 -5.79 -5.71 -1.29
C THR A 58 -6.70 -4.55 -0.87
N SER A 59 -7.87 -4.80 -0.28
CA SER A 59 -8.72 -3.73 0.25
C SER A 59 -8.00 -2.85 1.27
N PHE A 60 -7.17 -3.45 2.13
CA PHE A 60 -6.36 -2.72 3.10
C PHE A 60 -5.24 -1.94 2.42
N GLN A 61 -4.48 -2.59 1.54
CA GLN A 61 -3.32 -1.99 0.87
C GLN A 61 -3.70 -0.80 -0.01
N GLU A 62 -4.77 -0.91 -0.81
CA GLU A 62 -5.24 0.20 -1.66
C GLU A 62 -5.65 1.43 -0.83
N ARG A 63 -6.21 1.20 0.36
CA ARG A 63 -6.50 2.32 1.27
C ARG A 63 -5.22 2.92 1.85
N ALA A 64 -4.23 2.08 2.18
CA ALA A 64 -2.94 2.54 2.68
C ALA A 64 -2.17 3.37 1.64
N THR A 65 -2.16 2.95 0.37
CA THR A 65 -1.51 3.70 -0.72
C THR A 65 -2.25 4.99 -1.03
N LYS A 66 -3.59 4.97 -1.05
CA LYS A 66 -4.43 6.19 -1.14
C LYS A 66 -4.07 7.22 -0.08
N ILE A 67 -3.96 6.81 1.19
CA ILE A 67 -3.60 7.70 2.30
C ILE A 67 -2.18 8.24 2.10
N SER A 68 -1.23 7.35 1.82
CA SER A 68 0.19 7.71 1.64
C SER A 68 0.40 8.70 0.49
N HIS A 69 -0.25 8.47 -0.65
CA HIS A 69 -0.21 9.38 -1.79
C HIS A 69 -0.94 10.70 -1.51
N GLY A 70 -2.09 10.66 -0.84
CA GLY A 70 -2.81 11.87 -0.42
C GLY A 70 -1.99 12.76 0.52
N ASN A 71 -1.33 12.16 1.52
CA ASN A 71 -0.44 12.89 2.42
C ASN A 71 0.78 13.45 1.69
N THR A 72 1.40 12.66 0.80
CA THR A 72 2.52 13.14 -0.03
C THR A 72 2.10 14.30 -0.92
N ALA A 73 0.89 14.28 -1.49
CA ALA A 73 0.36 15.38 -2.28
C ALA A 73 0.22 16.67 -1.45
N ARG A 74 -0.25 16.55 -0.21
CA ARG A 74 -0.36 17.68 0.72
C ARG A 74 1.02 18.24 1.09
N HIS A 75 2.00 17.39 1.38
CA HIS A 75 3.37 17.83 1.64
C HIS A 75 3.99 18.54 0.44
N ALA A 76 3.76 18.03 -0.77
CA ALA A 76 4.23 18.67 -1.99
C ALA A 76 3.68 20.09 -2.14
N LEU A 77 2.37 20.27 -1.90
CA LEU A 77 1.72 21.58 -1.93
C LEU A 77 2.26 22.52 -0.83
N GLU A 78 2.43 22.01 0.40
CA GLU A 78 3.05 22.75 1.53
C GLU A 78 4.47 23.24 1.19
N HIS A 79 5.17 22.54 0.31
CA HIS A 79 6.52 22.89 -0.17
C HIS A 79 6.54 23.60 -1.53
N GLY A 80 5.37 23.97 -2.07
CA GLY A 80 5.25 24.74 -3.30
C GLY A 80 5.46 23.96 -4.59
N ASP A 81 5.35 22.63 -4.57
CA ASP A 81 5.41 21.78 -5.77
C ASP A 81 4.00 21.31 -6.19
N ASP A 82 3.32 22.17 -6.95
CA ASP A 82 1.99 21.89 -7.50
C ASP A 82 1.96 20.69 -8.46
N VAL A 83 3.08 20.41 -9.14
CA VAL A 83 3.19 19.32 -10.11
C VAL A 83 3.22 17.98 -9.38
N LEU A 84 4.06 17.85 -8.36
CA LEU A 84 4.10 16.65 -7.54
C LEU A 84 2.79 16.46 -6.77
N ALA A 85 2.20 17.53 -6.25
CA ALA A 85 0.91 17.48 -5.58
C ALA A 85 -0.17 16.90 -6.51
N LYS A 86 -0.21 17.34 -7.77
CA LYS A 86 -1.13 16.82 -8.78
C LYS A 86 -0.85 15.36 -9.13
N ILE A 87 0.41 14.96 -9.30
CA ILE A 87 0.79 13.57 -9.59
C ILE A 87 0.32 12.65 -8.48
N CYS A 88 0.69 12.94 -7.23
CA CYS A 88 0.31 12.12 -6.08
C CYS A 88 -1.21 12.11 -5.85
N GLY A 89 -1.90 13.24 -6.06
CA GLY A 89 -3.36 13.32 -5.95
C GLY A 89 -4.10 12.46 -6.99
N LEU A 90 -3.59 12.40 -8.23
CA LEU A 90 -4.15 11.54 -9.28
C LEU A 90 -3.94 10.05 -8.99
N ILE A 91 -2.77 9.68 -8.49
CA ILE A 91 -2.51 8.30 -8.05
C ILE A 91 -3.47 7.95 -6.91
N ALA A 92 -3.57 8.77 -5.86
CA ALA A 92 -4.49 8.54 -4.75
C ALA A 92 -5.97 8.39 -5.19
N ALA A 93 -6.39 9.07 -6.25
CA ALA A 93 -7.72 8.92 -6.81
C ALA A 93 -7.93 7.56 -7.49
N ASP A 94 -6.91 7.03 -8.16
CA ASP A 94 -6.92 5.66 -8.71
C ASP A 94 -7.03 4.63 -7.59
N GLU A 95 -6.19 4.73 -6.55
CA GLU A 95 -6.20 3.83 -5.38
C GLU A 95 -7.57 3.84 -4.69
N GLY A 96 -8.19 5.02 -4.58
CA GLY A 96 -9.54 5.15 -4.03
C GLY A 96 -10.62 4.44 -4.85
N ARG A 97 -10.45 4.28 -6.17
CA ARG A 97 -11.34 3.47 -7.02
C ARG A 97 -11.05 1.98 -6.87
N HIS A 98 -9.79 1.60 -6.73
CA HIS A 98 -9.39 0.20 -6.54
C HIS A 98 -9.84 -0.32 -5.17
N GLU A 99 -9.65 0.46 -4.10
CA GLU A 99 -10.21 0.21 -2.77
C GLU A 99 -11.72 -0.08 -2.83
N GLN A 100 -12.48 0.77 -3.54
CA GLN A 100 -13.92 0.58 -3.70
C GLN A 100 -14.27 -0.70 -4.45
N ALA A 101 -13.46 -1.10 -5.44
CA ALA A 101 -13.67 -2.34 -6.18
C ALA A 101 -13.44 -3.56 -5.29
N TYR A 102 -12.32 -3.63 -4.57
CA TYR A 102 -12.00 -4.77 -3.70
C TYR A 102 -12.93 -4.88 -2.50
N THR A 103 -13.31 -3.76 -1.87
CA THR A 103 -14.25 -3.78 -0.74
C THR A 103 -15.65 -4.27 -1.16
N LYS A 104 -16.09 -3.98 -2.39
CA LYS A 104 -17.33 -4.52 -2.97
C LYS A 104 -17.25 -6.03 -3.26
N ILE A 105 -16.07 -6.55 -3.59
CA ILE A 105 -15.91 -8.00 -3.74
C ILE A 105 -16.16 -8.68 -2.40
N ILE A 106 -15.59 -8.15 -1.31
CA ILE A 106 -15.82 -8.69 0.04
C ILE A 106 -17.29 -8.54 0.47
N ASP A 107 -18.01 -7.49 0.08
CA ASP A 107 -19.47 -7.43 0.31
C ASP A 107 -20.18 -8.64 -0.31
N GLY A 108 -19.85 -8.96 -1.56
CA GLY A 108 -20.41 -10.11 -2.25
C GLY A 108 -20.05 -11.45 -1.60
N VAL A 109 -18.86 -11.55 -0.99
CA VAL A 109 -18.47 -12.72 -0.17
C VAL A 109 -19.29 -12.74 1.13
N LEU A 110 -19.42 -11.63 1.84
CA LEU A 110 -20.20 -11.53 3.09
C LEU A 110 -21.69 -11.84 2.92
N GLU A 111 -22.25 -11.64 1.73
CA GLU A 111 -23.63 -12.05 1.39
C GLU A 111 -23.76 -13.57 1.23
N ARG A 112 -22.72 -14.25 0.74
CA ARG A 112 -22.76 -15.66 0.32
C ARG A 112 -22.15 -16.60 1.36
N ASP A 113 -21.09 -16.15 2.01
CA ASP A 113 -20.29 -16.88 2.99
C ASP A 113 -19.83 -15.91 4.10
N PRO A 114 -20.76 -15.46 4.96
CA PRO A 114 -20.45 -14.50 6.02
C PRO A 114 -19.40 -15.02 7.01
N ASN A 115 -19.48 -16.30 7.37
CA ASN A 115 -18.55 -16.90 8.33
C ASN A 115 -17.14 -16.99 7.76
N GLY A 116 -16.99 -17.46 6.52
CA GLY A 116 -15.71 -17.51 5.83
C GLY A 116 -15.09 -16.12 5.66
N ALA A 117 -15.88 -15.10 5.31
CA ALA A 117 -15.41 -13.73 5.20
C ALA A 117 -14.91 -13.14 6.54
N VAL A 118 -15.65 -13.33 7.63
CA VAL A 118 -15.24 -12.83 8.95
C VAL A 118 -14.00 -13.56 9.45
N LEU A 119 -13.90 -14.89 9.25
CA LEU A 119 -12.71 -15.66 9.59
C LEU A 119 -11.48 -15.20 8.80
N ALA A 120 -11.63 -14.97 7.49
CA ALA A 120 -10.56 -14.46 6.64
C ALA A 120 -10.10 -13.05 7.07
N PHE A 121 -11.06 -12.17 7.40
CA PHE A 121 -10.73 -10.85 7.94
C PHE A 121 -9.93 -10.96 9.24
N ALA A 122 -10.43 -11.74 10.20
CA ALA A 122 -9.76 -11.94 11.49
C ALA A 122 -8.37 -12.57 11.32
N ASP A 123 -8.20 -13.51 10.40
CA ASP A 123 -6.92 -14.15 10.10
C ASP A 123 -5.89 -13.14 9.56
N MET A 124 -6.26 -12.33 8.56
CA MET A 124 -5.38 -11.28 8.04
C MET A 124 -4.99 -10.25 9.10
N MET A 125 -5.91 -9.88 9.99
CA MET A 125 -5.60 -8.96 11.09
C MET A 125 -4.62 -9.58 12.09
N ARG A 126 -4.76 -10.87 12.42
CA ARG A 126 -3.81 -11.59 13.31
C ARG A 126 -2.43 -11.74 12.70
N LYS A 127 -2.36 -12.00 11.39
CA LYS A 127 -1.10 -12.12 10.65
C LYS A 127 -0.36 -10.78 10.49
N GLN A 128 -1.06 -9.67 10.76
CA GLN A 128 -0.69 -8.30 10.42
C GLN A 128 -0.55 -8.11 8.91
N ILE A 129 -1.04 -6.97 8.40
CA ILE A 129 -0.97 -6.68 6.98
C ILE A 129 0.48 -6.32 6.62
N VAL A 130 1.16 -7.25 5.93
CA VAL A 130 2.55 -7.10 5.50
C VAL A 130 2.64 -6.11 4.34
N MET A 131 3.53 -5.12 4.44
CA MET A 131 3.78 -4.18 3.34
C MET A 131 4.47 -4.89 2.17
N PRO A 132 4.02 -4.67 0.91
CA PRO A 132 4.59 -5.33 -0.27
C PRO A 132 6.11 -5.17 -0.37
N ALA A 133 6.61 -3.96 -0.08
CA ALA A 133 8.03 -3.62 -0.18
C ALA A 133 8.84 -3.87 1.10
N HIS A 134 8.38 -4.73 2.02
CA HIS A 134 9.06 -4.98 3.30
C HIS A 134 10.46 -5.60 3.15
N LEU A 135 10.78 -6.17 1.99
CA LEU A 135 12.08 -6.73 1.63
C LEU A 135 12.94 -5.77 0.78
N MET A 136 12.65 -4.46 0.78
CA MET A 136 13.48 -3.49 0.04
C MET A 136 14.94 -3.52 0.50
N ASP A 137 15.85 -3.54 -0.47
CA ASP A 137 17.30 -3.61 -0.25
C ASP A 137 18.06 -2.89 -1.38
N ASP A 138 18.87 -1.90 -1.01
CA ASP A 138 19.73 -1.15 -1.93
C ASP A 138 21.15 -1.75 -2.08
N GLY A 139 21.44 -2.84 -1.36
CA GLY A 139 22.72 -3.55 -1.35
C GLY A 139 23.80 -2.91 -0.47
N GLU A 140 23.52 -1.79 0.19
CA GLU A 140 24.51 -1.02 0.95
C GLU A 140 24.03 -0.60 2.35
N HIS A 141 22.72 -0.37 2.52
CA HIS A 141 22.13 0.26 3.70
C HIS A 141 22.30 -0.59 4.95
N GLU A 142 22.07 -1.90 4.86
CA GLU A 142 22.23 -2.80 6.01
C GLU A 142 23.70 -2.86 6.46
N ALA A 143 24.64 -2.98 5.52
CA ALA A 143 26.06 -3.02 5.81
C ALA A 143 26.53 -1.74 6.54
N ARG A 144 26.02 -0.58 6.11
CA ARG A 144 26.33 0.75 6.65
C ARG A 144 25.65 1.05 7.99
N ASN A 145 24.36 0.76 8.12
CA ASN A 145 23.52 1.25 9.21
C ASN A 145 23.17 0.17 10.25
N LYS A 146 23.51 -1.10 9.98
CA LYS A 146 23.15 -2.27 10.82
C LYS A 146 21.64 -2.44 11.03
N ARG A 147 20.84 -1.87 10.13
CA ARG A 147 19.38 -1.93 10.07
C ARG A 147 18.96 -2.09 8.62
N ASN A 148 17.89 -2.83 8.35
CA ASN A 148 17.40 -2.99 6.99
C ASN A 148 16.79 -1.67 6.46
N LEU A 149 16.77 -1.51 5.14
CA LEU A 149 16.31 -0.30 4.47
C LEU A 149 14.83 0.00 4.75
N PHE A 150 13.98 -1.04 4.79
CA PHE A 150 12.55 -0.89 5.05
C PHE A 150 12.25 -0.23 6.39
N THR A 151 12.97 -0.62 7.45
CA THR A 151 12.79 -0.07 8.80
C THR A 151 13.11 1.42 8.86
N ASP A 152 14.14 1.85 8.14
CA ASP A 152 14.53 3.26 8.09
C ASP A 152 13.59 4.08 7.21
N PHE A 153 13.17 3.52 6.06
CA PHE A 153 12.13 4.10 5.22
C PHE A 153 10.83 4.31 5.99
N SER A 154 10.34 3.28 6.69
CA SER A 154 9.08 3.36 7.44
C SER A 154 9.16 4.34 8.61
N SER A 155 10.30 4.38 9.32
CA SER A 155 10.54 5.35 10.40
C SER A 155 10.49 6.80 9.89
N VAL A 156 10.99 7.06 8.67
CA VAL A 156 10.90 8.40 8.06
C VAL A 156 9.45 8.70 7.67
N ALA A 157 8.77 7.78 6.99
CA ALA A 157 7.37 7.94 6.58
C ALA A 157 6.42 8.20 7.76
N GLU A 158 6.66 7.54 8.90
CA GLU A 158 5.93 7.77 10.13
C GLU A 158 6.21 9.16 10.71
N ARG A 159 7.49 9.53 10.81
CA ARG A 159 7.89 10.85 11.37
C ARG A 159 7.41 12.02 10.52
N THR A 160 7.33 11.86 9.20
CA THR A 160 6.82 12.90 8.29
C THR A 160 5.29 12.96 8.26
N GLY A 161 4.60 11.98 8.85
CA GLY A 161 3.14 11.87 8.77
C GLY A 161 2.66 11.46 7.38
N THR A 162 3.50 10.79 6.59
CA THR A 162 3.11 10.25 5.29
C THR A 162 2.24 9.01 5.48
N TYR A 163 2.67 8.10 6.37
CA TYR A 163 1.90 6.94 6.79
C TYR A 163 2.36 6.49 8.17
N THR A 164 1.43 6.37 9.12
CA THR A 164 1.69 6.13 10.54
C THR A 164 1.01 4.86 11.06
N ALA A 165 1.38 4.43 12.27
CA ALA A 165 0.64 3.37 12.96
C ALA A 165 -0.83 3.72 13.22
N PHE A 166 -1.16 5.01 13.36
CA PHE A 166 -2.55 5.46 13.49
C PHE A 166 -3.33 5.28 12.20
N ASP A 167 -2.72 5.58 11.04
CA ASP A 167 -3.36 5.32 9.74
C ASP A 167 -3.68 3.83 9.57
N TYR A 168 -2.78 2.94 9.99
CA TYR A 168 -3.03 1.49 9.99
C TYR A 168 -4.26 1.13 10.84
N ALA A 169 -4.35 1.67 12.06
CA ALA A 169 -5.49 1.44 12.95
C ALA A 169 -6.80 2.01 12.37
N ASP A 170 -6.74 3.19 11.75
CA ASP A 170 -7.88 3.84 11.12
C ASP A 170 -8.38 3.09 9.89
N ILE A 171 -7.48 2.51 9.08
CA ILE A 171 -7.86 1.61 7.98
C ILE A 171 -8.57 0.39 8.53
N MET A 172 -8.06 -0.23 9.60
CA MET A 172 -8.70 -1.38 10.23
C MET A 172 -10.11 -1.02 10.72
N GLN A 173 -10.25 0.09 11.44
CA GLN A 173 -11.54 0.55 11.92
C GLN A 173 -12.50 0.88 10.77
N HIS A 174 -11.98 1.49 9.70
CA HIS A 174 -12.76 1.77 8.50
C HIS A 174 -13.33 0.48 7.88
N LEU A 175 -12.51 -0.55 7.71
CA LEU A 175 -12.95 -1.82 7.12
C LEU A 175 -13.91 -2.59 8.03
N ILE A 176 -13.67 -2.57 9.36
CA ILE A 176 -14.61 -3.13 10.36
C ILE A 176 -16.00 -2.50 10.19
N ASN A 177 -16.05 -1.17 10.10
CA ASN A 177 -17.30 -0.44 9.94
C ASN A 177 -17.93 -0.68 8.56
N ARG A 178 -17.11 -0.64 7.49
CA ARG A 178 -17.55 -0.80 6.10
C ARG A 178 -18.22 -2.15 5.85
N TRP A 179 -17.71 -3.21 6.47
CA TRP A 179 -18.23 -4.57 6.36
C TRP A 179 -19.15 -4.98 7.52
N ARG A 180 -19.36 -4.06 8.47
CA ARG A 180 -20.18 -4.25 9.68
C ARG A 180 -19.78 -5.49 10.47
N ILE A 181 -18.48 -5.76 10.59
CA ILE A 181 -17.94 -7.00 11.16
C ILE A 181 -18.46 -7.21 12.60
N ALA A 182 -18.55 -6.16 13.41
CA ALA A 182 -19.03 -6.24 14.79
C ALA A 182 -20.51 -6.63 14.93
N GLU A 183 -21.30 -6.46 13.88
CA GLU A 183 -22.74 -6.77 13.88
C GLU A 183 -23.02 -8.18 13.33
N ARG A 184 -22.01 -8.85 12.78
CA ARG A 184 -22.13 -10.19 12.21
C ARG A 184 -22.02 -11.20 13.36
N GLN A 185 -23.09 -11.96 13.60
CA GLN A 185 -23.03 -13.12 14.47
C GLN A 185 -22.34 -14.25 13.71
N VAL A 186 -21.17 -14.67 14.20
CA VAL A 186 -20.44 -15.86 13.70
C VAL A 186 -20.82 -17.06 14.54
#